data_AF-A0A955YZ04-F1
#
_entry.id   AF-A0A955YZ04-F1
#
_cell.length_a   1.000
_cell.length_b   1.000
_cell.length_c   1.000
_cell.angle_alpha   90.00
_cell.angle_beta   90.00
_cell.angle_gamma   90.00
#
_symmetry.space_group_name_H-M   'P 1'
#
loop_
_entity.id
_entity.type
_entity.pdbx_description
1 polymer ?
#
loop_
_entity_poly.entity_id
_entity_poly.type
_entity_poly.pdbx_seq_one_letter_code
_entity_poly.pdbx_strand_id
1 'polypeptide(L)'
;MYQVAWFRELRLIFGASTAASAAVLAVFMGGLGAGGAILGRRADREKNPLHMYAMLELGVATTAALTPALVWLARSAYLGIGGASTLGNAGATVLRLLLSVIVLLPSTFLMGGTMPAAARAVEVSSDAGRRRVATLYGVNTFGAVAGTVAANFFLLEVLGTRLTLWSAALVNLLVGVTARSLARHPEAEEIDGAPKPATDKDADADADTDADADTNANADADA
;
A
#
# COMPACT_ATOMS: atom_id res chain seq x y z
N MET A 1 -0.45 9.85 -12.01
CA MET A 1 0.34 9.59 -13.23
C MET A 1 -0.24 8.43 -14.05
N TYR A 2 -0.25 7.19 -13.53
CA TYR A 2 -0.67 6.01 -14.31
C TYR A 2 -2.05 6.10 -14.94
N GLN A 3 -3.07 6.49 -14.17
CA GLN A 3 -4.44 6.61 -14.69
C GLN A 3 -4.51 7.53 -15.91
N VAL A 4 -3.84 8.70 -15.88
CA VAL A 4 -3.83 9.66 -16.98
C VAL A 4 -3.11 9.08 -18.20
N ALA A 5 -1.95 8.45 -18.00
CA ALA A 5 -1.16 7.87 -19.08
C ALA A 5 -1.89 6.68 -19.75
N TRP A 6 -2.43 5.74 -18.97
CA TRP A 6 -3.20 4.61 -19.49
C TRP A 6 -4.48 5.06 -20.17
N PHE A 7 -5.17 6.05 -19.63
CA PHE A 7 -6.37 6.59 -20.25
C PHE A 7 -6.06 7.23 -21.62
N ARG A 8 -4.89 7.90 -21.76
CA ARG A 8 -4.41 8.38 -23.05
C ARG A 8 -4.10 7.25 -24.02
N GLU A 9 -3.37 6.20 -23.60
CA GLU A 9 -3.08 5.05 -24.48
C GLU A 9 -4.34 4.33 -24.94
N LEU A 10 -5.26 4.03 -24.03
CA LEU A 10 -6.46 3.27 -24.36
C LEU A 10 -7.42 4.07 -25.25
N ARG A 11 -7.47 5.40 -25.10
CA ARG A 11 -8.16 6.28 -26.07
C ARG A 11 -7.56 6.21 -27.47
N LEU A 12 -6.24 6.09 -27.59
CA LEU A 12 -5.56 5.95 -28.89
C LEU A 12 -5.89 4.60 -29.56
N ILE A 13 -6.15 3.55 -28.78
CA ILE A 13 -6.40 2.20 -29.31
C ILE A 13 -7.89 1.98 -29.60
N PHE A 14 -8.78 2.47 -28.73
CA PHE A 14 -10.22 2.18 -28.81
C PHE A 14 -11.04 3.30 -29.44
N GLY A 15 -10.43 4.48 -29.64
CA GLY A 15 -11.12 5.70 -30.01
C GLY A 15 -11.70 6.42 -28.79
N ALA A 16 -11.91 7.72 -28.92
CA ALA A 16 -12.36 8.60 -27.83
C ALA A 16 -13.89 8.50 -27.58
N SER A 17 -14.42 7.30 -27.35
CA SER A 17 -15.83 7.13 -26.99
C SER A 17 -16.05 7.26 -25.48
N THR A 18 -17.23 7.77 -25.11
CA THR A 18 -17.66 7.88 -23.71
C THR A 18 -17.73 6.50 -23.04
N ALA A 19 -18.22 5.49 -23.76
CA ALA A 19 -18.32 4.12 -23.25
C ALA A 19 -16.95 3.51 -22.93
N ALA A 20 -15.96 3.69 -23.81
CA ALA A 20 -14.60 3.21 -23.56
C ALA A 20 -13.95 3.91 -22.36
N SER A 21 -14.13 5.24 -22.27
CA SER A 21 -13.63 6.02 -21.13
C SER A 21 -14.25 5.57 -19.81
N ALA A 22 -15.57 5.39 -19.78
CA ALA A 22 -16.29 4.92 -18.59
C ALA A 22 -15.83 3.53 -18.16
N ALA A 23 -15.62 2.62 -19.12
CA ALA A 23 -15.19 1.27 -18.80
C ALA A 23 -13.74 1.22 -18.28
N VAL A 24 -12.82 2.00 -18.84
CA VAL A 24 -11.45 2.10 -18.30
C VAL A 24 -11.48 2.61 -16.86
N LEU A 25 -12.28 3.65 -16.60
CA LEU A 25 -12.47 4.17 -15.25
C LEU A 25 -13.07 3.12 -14.32
N ALA A 26 -14.06 2.36 -14.78
CA ALA A 26 -14.70 1.29 -14.01
C ALA A 26 -13.72 0.16 -13.69
N VAL A 27 -12.88 -0.26 -14.63
CA VAL A 27 -11.83 -1.27 -14.40
C VAL A 27 -10.78 -0.74 -13.42
N PHE A 28 -10.39 0.53 -13.57
CA PHE A 28 -9.41 1.15 -12.69
C PHE A 28 -9.91 1.24 -11.25
N MET A 29 -11.11 1.78 -11.06
CA MET A 29 -11.74 1.92 -9.74
C MET A 29 -12.16 0.57 -9.15
N GLY A 30 -12.66 -0.34 -9.99
CA GLY A 30 -12.99 -1.71 -9.59
C GLY A 30 -11.75 -2.48 -9.12
N GLY A 31 -10.62 -2.35 -9.82
CA GLY A 31 -9.35 -2.92 -9.41
C GLY A 31 -8.85 -2.35 -8.09
N LEU A 32 -8.85 -1.01 -7.93
CA LEU A 32 -8.47 -0.36 -6.66
C LEU A 32 -9.38 -0.81 -5.50
N GLY A 33 -10.69 -0.84 -5.71
CA GLY A 33 -11.65 -1.26 -4.70
C GLY A 33 -11.50 -2.73 -4.30
N ALA A 34 -11.41 -3.63 -5.29
CA ALA A 34 -11.17 -5.05 -5.04
C ALA A 34 -9.82 -5.30 -4.36
N GLY A 35 -8.78 -4.59 -4.81
CA GLY A 35 -7.44 -4.59 -4.22
C GLY A 35 -7.47 -4.15 -2.76
N GLY A 36 -8.07 -3.01 -2.46
CA GLY A 36 -8.22 -2.51 -1.09
C GLY A 36 -9.03 -3.45 -0.20
N ALA A 37 -10.11 -4.04 -0.71
CA ALA A 37 -10.93 -4.96 0.06
C ALA A 37 -10.22 -6.30 0.37
N ILE A 38 -9.46 -6.84 -0.58
CA ILE A 38 -8.80 -8.15 -0.44
C ILE A 38 -7.43 -7.99 0.23
N LEU A 39 -6.59 -7.10 -0.31
CA LEU A 39 -5.24 -6.85 0.21
C LEU A 39 -5.28 -6.04 1.50
N GLY A 40 -6.27 -5.16 1.72
CA GLY A 40 -6.43 -4.47 3.01
C GLY A 40 -6.69 -5.42 4.17
N ARG A 41 -7.63 -6.37 4.00
CA ARG A 41 -7.87 -7.42 5.00
C ARG A 41 -6.65 -8.30 5.25
N ARG A 42 -5.82 -8.50 4.22
CA ARG A 42 -4.55 -9.23 4.34
C ARG A 42 -3.51 -8.39 5.09
N ALA A 43 -3.41 -7.09 4.80
CA ALA A 43 -2.52 -6.16 5.49
C ALA A 43 -2.82 -6.08 6.98
N ASP A 44 -4.10 -6.10 7.38
CA ASP A 44 -4.51 -6.11 8.78
C ASP A 44 -4.04 -7.35 9.57
N ARG A 45 -3.73 -8.46 8.87
CA ARG A 45 -3.28 -9.72 9.48
C ARG A 45 -1.77 -9.94 9.31
N GLU A 46 -1.09 -9.05 8.59
CA GLU A 46 0.30 -9.22 8.23
C GLU A 46 1.21 -8.78 9.38
N LYS A 47 2.18 -9.62 9.75
CA LYS A 47 3.09 -9.32 10.87
C LYS A 47 4.12 -8.25 10.53
N ASN A 48 4.47 -8.14 9.23
CA ASN A 48 5.39 -7.12 8.72
C ASN A 48 4.69 -6.32 7.60
N PRO A 49 3.80 -5.38 7.97
CA PRO A 49 3.02 -4.59 7.00
C PRO A 49 3.92 -3.73 6.09
N LEU A 50 5.09 -3.29 6.57
CA LEU A 50 6.06 -2.55 5.76
C LEU A 50 6.67 -3.42 4.66
N HIS A 51 6.96 -4.69 4.94
CA HIS A 51 7.41 -5.65 3.94
C HIS A 51 6.33 -5.91 2.89
N MET A 52 5.07 -6.08 3.30
CA MET A 52 3.95 -6.24 2.37
C MET A 52 3.78 -5.00 1.50
N TYR A 53 3.84 -3.80 2.08
CA TYR A 53 3.83 -2.55 1.33
C TYR A 53 4.93 -2.52 0.26
N ALA A 54 6.17 -2.89 0.63
CA ALA A 54 7.28 -2.99 -0.32
C ALA A 54 7.03 -3.98 -1.46
N MET A 55 6.42 -5.15 -1.18
CA MET A 55 6.04 -6.13 -2.21
C MET A 55 4.95 -5.62 -3.14
N LEU A 56 3.98 -4.87 -2.61
CA LEU A 56 2.96 -4.24 -3.44
C LEU A 56 3.56 -3.18 -4.36
N GLU A 57 4.43 -2.31 -3.85
CA GLU A 57 5.10 -1.27 -4.64
C GLU A 57 5.97 -1.87 -5.75
N LEU A 58 6.75 -2.91 -5.45
CA LEU A 58 7.54 -3.63 -6.44
C LEU A 58 6.66 -4.36 -7.47
N GLY A 59 5.53 -4.92 -7.03
CA GLY A 59 4.53 -5.50 -7.92
C GLY A 59 3.96 -4.45 -8.89
N VAL A 60 3.53 -3.30 -8.38
CA VAL A 60 3.01 -2.17 -9.18
C VAL A 60 4.06 -1.69 -10.19
N ALA A 61 5.31 -1.50 -9.76
CA ALA A 61 6.40 -1.10 -10.64
C ALA A 61 6.59 -2.11 -11.78
N THR A 62 6.57 -3.41 -11.46
CA THR A 62 6.73 -4.49 -12.44
C THR A 62 5.56 -4.54 -13.42
N THR A 63 4.32 -4.57 -12.93
CA THR A 63 3.14 -4.66 -13.80
C THR A 63 2.97 -3.39 -14.65
N ALA A 64 3.29 -2.22 -14.10
CA ALA A 64 3.30 -0.96 -14.84
C ALA A 64 4.39 -0.93 -15.94
N ALA A 65 5.61 -1.41 -15.64
CA ALA A 65 6.69 -1.50 -16.63
C ALA A 65 6.37 -2.49 -17.76
N LEU A 66 5.63 -3.57 -17.47
CA LEU A 66 5.15 -4.52 -18.47
C LEU A 66 3.98 -3.99 -19.32
N THR A 67 3.30 -2.93 -18.87
CA THR A 67 2.09 -2.43 -19.52
C THR A 67 2.30 -2.08 -21.00
N PRO A 68 3.36 -1.36 -21.43
CA PRO A 68 3.56 -1.06 -22.85
C PRO A 68 3.71 -2.32 -23.73
N ALA A 69 4.32 -3.38 -23.21
CA ALA A 69 4.44 -4.65 -23.91
C ALA A 69 3.09 -5.37 -24.01
N LEU A 70 2.31 -5.38 -22.92
CA LEU A 70 0.95 -5.93 -22.89
C LEU A 70 0.02 -5.17 -23.85
N VAL A 71 0.13 -3.85 -23.91
CA VAL A 71 -0.64 -3.00 -24.84
C VAL A 71 -0.26 -3.28 -26.29
N TRP A 72 1.04 -3.42 -26.57
CA TRP A 72 1.49 -3.81 -27.91
C TRP A 72 0.94 -5.18 -28.31
N LEU A 73 1.01 -6.18 -27.41
CA LEU A 73 0.46 -7.50 -27.65
C LEU A 73 -1.06 -7.47 -27.86
N ALA A 74 -1.79 -6.71 -27.03
CA ALA A 74 -3.23 -6.52 -27.16
C ALA A 74 -3.60 -5.90 -28.52
N ARG A 75 -2.84 -4.90 -28.97
CA ARG A 75 -3.01 -4.30 -30.30
C ARG A 75 -2.74 -5.30 -31.41
N SER A 76 -1.65 -6.05 -31.34
CA SER A 76 -1.29 -7.06 -32.34
C SER A 76 -2.35 -8.17 -32.43
N ALA A 77 -2.85 -8.66 -31.29
CA ALA A 77 -3.93 -9.64 -31.24
C ALA A 77 -5.24 -9.07 -31.83
N TYR A 78 -5.61 -7.84 -31.45
CA TYR A 78 -6.80 -7.18 -31.96
C TYR A 78 -6.76 -7.00 -33.49
N LEU A 79 -5.61 -6.58 -34.04
CA LEU A 79 -5.43 -6.42 -35.48
C LEU A 79 -5.32 -7.77 -36.21
N GLY A 80 -4.70 -8.78 -35.60
CA GLY A 80 -4.53 -10.11 -36.18
C GLY A 80 -5.84 -10.87 -36.39
N ILE A 81 -6.85 -10.61 -35.55
CA ILE A 81 -8.21 -11.17 -35.71
C ILE A 81 -9.00 -10.39 -36.79
N GLY A 82 -8.44 -9.30 -37.32
CA GLY A 82 -9.05 -8.43 -38.33
C GLY A 82 -9.80 -7.22 -37.75
N GLY A 83 -9.79 -7.04 -36.42
CA GLY A 83 -10.35 -5.86 -35.77
C GLY A 83 -11.85 -5.63 -36.02
N ALA A 84 -12.25 -4.37 -36.16
CA ALA A 84 -13.67 -4.00 -36.27
C ALA A 84 -14.33 -4.45 -37.58
N SER A 85 -13.55 -4.66 -38.66
CA SER A 85 -14.10 -5.08 -39.96
C SER A 85 -14.60 -6.53 -39.95
N THR A 86 -14.06 -7.38 -39.07
CA THR A 86 -14.45 -8.80 -38.90
C THR A 86 -15.38 -9.01 -37.71
N LEU A 87 -15.10 -8.38 -36.57
CA LEU A 87 -15.88 -8.55 -35.33
C LEU A 87 -17.15 -7.68 -35.27
N GLY A 88 -17.27 -6.69 -36.15
CA GLY A 88 -18.24 -5.61 -36.03
C GLY A 88 -17.94 -4.68 -34.84
N ASN A 89 -18.65 -3.55 -34.77
CA ASN A 89 -18.40 -2.51 -33.75
C ASN A 89 -18.63 -3.02 -32.31
N ALA A 90 -19.67 -3.83 -32.10
CA ALA A 90 -20.00 -4.38 -30.79
C ALA A 90 -18.95 -5.42 -30.32
N GLY A 91 -18.62 -6.40 -31.17
CA GLY A 91 -17.63 -7.44 -30.84
C GLY A 91 -16.23 -6.86 -30.63
N ALA A 92 -15.83 -5.90 -31.47
CA ALA A 92 -14.58 -5.17 -31.28
C ALA A 92 -14.53 -4.43 -29.93
N THR A 93 -15.64 -3.81 -29.52
CA THR A 93 -15.71 -3.10 -28.24
C THR A 93 -15.56 -4.07 -27.07
N VAL A 94 -16.25 -5.21 -27.09
CA VAL A 94 -16.12 -6.23 -26.03
C VAL A 94 -14.69 -6.75 -25.92
N LEU A 95 -14.04 -7.08 -27.04
CA LEU A 95 -12.66 -7.56 -27.03
C LEU A 95 -11.70 -6.51 -26.48
N ARG A 96 -11.85 -5.24 -26.89
CA ARG A 96 -11.07 -4.11 -26.36
C ARG A 96 -11.22 -3.94 -24.86
N LEU A 97 -12.45 -4.09 -24.35
CA LEU A 97 -12.74 -4.05 -22.91
C LEU A 97 -12.03 -5.18 -22.16
N LEU A 98 -12.13 -6.42 -22.66
CA LEU A 98 -11.44 -7.57 -22.05
C LEU A 98 -9.93 -7.38 -22.02
N LEU A 99 -9.33 -6.92 -23.13
CA LEU A 99 -7.91 -6.60 -23.20
C LEU A 99 -7.53 -5.50 -22.20
N SER A 100 -8.36 -4.47 -22.03
CA SER A 100 -8.13 -3.41 -21.04
C SER A 100 -8.15 -3.94 -19.61
N VAL A 101 -9.09 -4.83 -19.30
CA VAL A 101 -9.16 -5.50 -18.00
C VAL A 101 -7.85 -6.24 -17.74
N ILE A 102 -7.40 -7.06 -18.70
CA ILE A 102 -6.17 -7.85 -18.56
C ILE A 102 -4.94 -6.95 -18.33
N VAL A 103 -4.87 -5.82 -19.04
CA VAL A 103 -3.73 -4.89 -18.95
C VAL A 103 -3.73 -4.11 -17.63
N LEU A 104 -4.88 -3.57 -17.22
CA LEU A 104 -4.95 -2.62 -16.10
C LEU A 104 -5.14 -3.30 -14.76
N LEU A 105 -5.95 -4.36 -14.71
CA LEU A 105 -6.39 -4.98 -13.46
C LEU A 105 -5.23 -5.43 -12.57
N PRO A 106 -4.13 -6.04 -13.06
CA PRO A 106 -3.02 -6.44 -12.21
C PRO A 106 -2.41 -5.25 -11.45
N SER A 107 -2.14 -4.15 -12.15
CA SER A 107 -1.55 -2.96 -11.55
C SER A 107 -2.53 -2.26 -10.60
N THR A 108 -3.79 -2.07 -11.01
CA THR A 108 -4.77 -1.35 -10.19
C THR A 108 -5.19 -2.14 -8.96
N PHE A 109 -5.26 -3.47 -9.06
CA PHE A 109 -5.47 -4.35 -7.93
C PHE A 109 -4.37 -4.22 -6.89
N LEU A 110 -3.09 -4.27 -7.29
CA LEU A 110 -1.97 -4.10 -6.38
C LEU A 110 -1.95 -2.71 -5.75
N MET A 111 -2.20 -1.66 -6.54
CA MET A 111 -2.29 -0.28 -6.05
C MET A 111 -3.37 -0.12 -4.97
N GLY A 112 -4.49 -0.85 -5.07
CA GLY A 112 -5.57 -0.80 -4.08
C GLY A 112 -5.13 -1.22 -2.67
N GLY A 113 -4.13 -2.09 -2.56
CA GLY A 113 -3.59 -2.56 -1.27
C GLY A 113 -2.50 -1.68 -0.65
N THR A 114 -1.93 -0.73 -1.40
CA THR A 114 -0.77 0.06 -0.96
C THR A 114 -1.08 0.94 0.24
N MET A 115 -2.17 1.71 0.18
CA MET A 115 -2.59 2.61 1.25
C MET A 115 -2.94 1.86 2.55
N PRO A 116 -3.75 0.78 2.54
CA PRO A 116 -3.96 -0.04 3.73
C PRO A 116 -2.67 -0.60 4.35
N ALA A 117 -1.75 -1.12 3.52
CA ALA A 117 -0.49 -1.68 4.00
C ALA A 117 0.42 -0.60 4.62
N ALA A 118 0.52 0.57 3.97
CA ALA A 118 1.29 1.70 4.49
C ALA A 118 0.67 2.27 5.77
N ALA A 119 -0.66 2.37 5.84
CA ALA A 119 -1.37 2.81 7.05
C ALA A 119 -1.09 1.85 8.21
N ARG A 120 -1.16 0.53 7.99
CA ARG A 120 -0.81 -0.45 9.02
C ARG A 120 0.65 -0.40 9.45
N ALA A 121 1.57 -0.06 8.55
CA ALA A 121 2.98 0.08 8.88
C ALA A 121 3.29 1.26 9.81
N VAL A 122 2.42 2.27 9.86
CA VAL A 122 2.60 3.47 10.71
C VAL A 122 1.60 3.57 11.86
N GLU A 123 0.68 2.62 11.96
CA GLU A 123 -0.36 2.62 12.99
C GLU A 123 0.21 2.14 14.33
N VAL A 124 0.01 2.96 15.35
CA VAL A 124 0.38 2.67 16.74
C VAL A 124 -0.81 3.07 17.60
N SER A 125 -1.08 2.34 18.68
CA SER A 125 -2.16 2.62 19.64
C SER A 125 -1.90 3.89 20.46
N SER A 126 -1.83 5.04 19.80
CA SER A 126 -1.58 6.36 20.38
C SER A 126 -2.14 7.47 19.47
N ASP A 127 -2.30 8.67 20.04
CA ASP A 127 -2.65 9.88 19.28
C ASP A 127 -1.63 10.21 18.19
N ALA A 128 -0.35 9.94 18.46
CA ALA A 128 0.72 10.08 17.49
C ALA A 128 0.53 9.14 16.28
N GLY A 129 0.07 7.90 16.51
CA GLY A 129 -0.26 6.94 15.44
C GLY A 129 -1.39 7.44 14.55
N ARG A 130 -2.48 7.94 15.13
CA ARG A 130 -3.61 8.54 14.37
C ARG A 130 -3.15 9.72 13.51
N ARG A 131 -2.29 10.58 14.03
CA ARG A 131 -1.73 11.72 13.28
C ARG A 131 -0.83 11.27 12.12
N ARG A 132 -0.03 10.21 12.30
CA ARG A 132 0.81 9.64 11.23
C ARG A 132 -0.04 9.08 10.09
N VAL A 133 -1.09 8.33 10.40
CA VAL A 133 -2.05 7.83 9.40
C VAL A 133 -2.72 8.99 8.66
N ALA A 134 -3.22 10.00 9.39
CA ALA A 134 -3.84 11.17 8.77
C ALA A 134 -2.86 11.93 7.84
N THR A 135 -1.60 12.08 8.27
CA THR A 135 -0.55 12.70 7.46
C THR A 135 -0.26 11.89 6.19
N LEU A 136 -0.20 10.55 6.30
CA LEU A 136 -0.01 9.66 5.16
C LEU A 136 -1.13 9.83 4.13
N TYR A 137 -2.39 9.86 4.57
CA TYR A 137 -3.54 10.13 3.68
C TYR A 137 -3.48 11.52 3.05
N GLY A 138 -3.09 12.54 3.82
CA GLY A 138 -2.91 13.90 3.31
C GLY A 138 -1.84 13.99 2.23
N VAL A 139 -0.66 13.42 2.47
CA VAL A 139 0.45 13.39 1.51
C VAL A 139 0.08 12.57 0.27
N ASN A 140 -0.58 11.42 0.41
CA ASN A 140 -1.05 10.63 -0.73
C ASN A 140 -2.05 11.41 -1.60
N THR A 141 -3.01 12.10 -0.98
CA THR A 141 -4.01 12.90 -1.70
C THR A 141 -3.36 14.07 -2.42
N PHE A 142 -2.48 14.81 -1.73
CA PHE A 142 -1.73 15.91 -2.34
C PHE A 142 -0.85 15.42 -3.49
N GLY A 143 -0.13 14.31 -3.30
CA GLY A 143 0.69 13.67 -4.32
C GLY A 143 -0.13 13.20 -5.52
N ALA A 144 -1.35 12.71 -5.31
CA ALA A 144 -2.26 12.36 -6.39
C ALA A 144 -2.65 13.58 -7.23
N VAL A 145 -3.02 14.70 -6.58
CA VAL A 145 -3.35 15.97 -7.26
C VAL A 145 -2.14 16.55 -8.00
N ALA A 146 -1.00 16.67 -7.31
CA ALA A 146 0.24 17.16 -7.93
C ALA A 146 0.66 16.27 -9.10
N GLY A 147 0.56 14.94 -8.94
CA GLY A 147 0.91 13.96 -9.94
C GLY A 147 -0.06 13.90 -11.13
N THR A 148 -1.34 14.27 -10.97
CA THR A 148 -2.27 14.40 -12.11
C THR A 148 -2.02 15.68 -12.88
N VAL A 149 -1.81 16.81 -12.20
CA VAL A 149 -1.43 18.09 -12.83
C VAL A 149 -0.11 17.95 -13.58
N ALA A 150 0.94 17.45 -12.92
CA ALA A 150 2.24 17.23 -13.54
C ALA A 150 2.15 16.29 -14.74
N ALA A 151 1.44 15.16 -14.60
CA ALA A 151 1.27 14.21 -15.70
C ALA A 151 0.57 14.85 -16.90
N ASN A 152 -0.55 15.53 -16.68
CA ASN A 152 -1.39 16.04 -17.76
C ASN A 152 -0.78 17.23 -18.50
N PHE A 153 -0.10 18.14 -17.79
CA PHE A 153 0.41 19.39 -18.38
C PHE A 153 1.89 19.37 -18.74
N PHE A 154 2.70 18.48 -18.13
CA PHE A 154 4.15 18.49 -18.32
C PHE A 154 4.69 17.13 -18.80
N LEU A 155 4.55 16.06 -18.00
CA LEU A 155 5.23 14.80 -18.31
C LEU A 155 4.72 14.21 -19.63
N LEU A 156 3.41 14.20 -19.85
CA LEU A 156 2.84 13.63 -21.08
C LEU A 156 3.17 14.43 -22.34
N GLU A 157 3.49 15.72 -22.21
CA GLU A 157 3.86 16.58 -23.35
C GLU A 157 5.35 16.50 -23.64
N VAL A 158 6.19 16.52 -22.59
CA VAL A 158 7.65 16.52 -22.71
C VAL A 158 8.22 15.12 -22.91
N LEU A 159 7.77 14.14 -22.12
CA LEU A 159 8.30 12.77 -22.13
C LEU A 159 7.45 11.84 -23.01
N GLY A 160 6.22 12.21 -23.32
CA GLY A 160 5.25 11.33 -23.96
C GLY A 160 4.76 10.21 -23.03
N THR A 161 3.83 9.40 -23.52
CA THR A 161 3.10 8.43 -22.69
C THR A 161 4.00 7.32 -22.14
N ARG A 162 4.87 6.75 -22.98
CA ARG A 162 5.72 5.61 -22.59
C ARG A 162 6.73 6.01 -21.53
N LEU A 163 7.51 7.08 -21.73
CA LEU A 163 8.48 7.50 -20.73
C LEU A 163 7.80 7.96 -19.44
N THR A 164 6.64 8.60 -19.50
CA THR A 164 5.86 8.93 -18.28
C THR A 164 5.50 7.68 -17.47
N LEU A 165 5.08 6.59 -18.13
CA LEU A 165 4.81 5.32 -17.45
C LEU A 165 6.08 4.71 -16.83
N TRP A 166 7.20 4.74 -17.55
CA TRP A 166 8.47 4.20 -17.06
C TRP A 166 9.04 5.03 -15.91
N SER A 167 8.94 6.36 -15.96
CA SER A 167 9.32 7.24 -14.86
C SER A 167 8.48 6.98 -13.61
N ALA A 168 7.16 6.81 -13.77
CA ALA A 168 6.29 6.44 -12.66
C ALA A 168 6.67 5.06 -12.08
N ALA A 169 6.94 4.07 -12.95
CA ALA A 169 7.37 2.74 -12.53
C ALA A 169 8.70 2.78 -11.78
N LEU A 170 9.65 3.62 -12.21
CA LEU A 170 10.91 3.84 -11.52
C LEU A 170 10.69 4.44 -10.13
N VAL A 171 9.77 5.41 -9.98
CA VAL A 171 9.44 5.97 -8.66
C VAL A 171 8.87 4.89 -7.75
N ASN A 172 7.90 4.08 -8.19
CA ASN A 172 7.38 2.95 -7.41
C ASN A 172 8.47 1.92 -7.07
N LEU A 173 9.38 1.64 -8.00
CA LEU A 173 10.52 0.75 -7.76
C LEU A 173 11.42 1.28 -6.64
N LEU A 174 11.78 2.57 -6.68
CA LEU A 174 12.59 3.20 -5.64
C LEU A 174 11.90 3.16 -4.29
N VAL A 175 10.60 3.49 -4.24
CA VAL A 175 9.78 3.41 -3.02
C VAL A 175 9.71 1.98 -2.47
N GLY A 176 9.51 0.98 -3.35
CA GLY A 176 9.47 -0.42 -2.94
C GLY A 176 10.82 -0.93 -2.43
N VAL A 177 11.93 -0.52 -3.05
CA VAL A 177 13.29 -0.87 -2.60
C VAL A 177 13.60 -0.23 -1.25
N THR A 178 13.30 1.06 -1.06
CA THR A 178 13.54 1.76 0.22
C THR A 178 12.66 1.21 1.34
N ALA A 179 11.39 0.93 1.07
CA ALA A 179 10.51 0.27 2.04
C ALA A 179 11.03 -1.13 2.40
N ARG A 180 11.53 -1.90 1.42
CA ARG A 180 12.10 -3.22 1.66
C ARG A 180 13.39 -3.15 2.48
N SER A 181 14.24 -2.16 2.27
CA SER A 181 15.46 -1.98 3.08
C SER A 181 15.12 -1.59 4.51
N LEU A 182 14.16 -0.69 4.71
CA LEU A 182 13.69 -0.30 6.04
C LEU A 182 13.03 -1.47 6.79
N ALA A 183 12.26 -2.30 6.09
CA ALA A 183 11.63 -3.50 6.68
C ALA A 183 12.63 -4.58 7.13
N ARG A 184 13.90 -4.52 6.70
CA ARG A 184 14.97 -5.44 7.08
C ARG A 184 15.75 -5.01 8.33
N HIS A 185 15.52 -3.80 8.82
CA HIS A 185 16.15 -3.28 10.05
C HIS A 185 15.09 -2.89 11.09
N PRO A 186 14.46 -3.85 11.79
CA PRO A 186 13.45 -3.55 12.81
C PRO A 186 14.03 -2.98 14.12
N GLU A 187 15.35 -3.12 14.35
CA GLU A 187 16.00 -2.80 15.63
C GLU A 187 17.23 -1.90 15.42
N ALA A 188 17.05 -0.59 15.60
CA ALA A 188 18.10 0.35 16.02
C ALA A 188 17.50 1.67 16.56
N GLU A 189 16.28 1.61 17.10
CA GLU A 189 15.66 2.73 17.80
C GLU A 189 14.95 2.19 19.06
N GLU A 190 15.67 1.35 19.81
CA GLU A 190 15.48 1.28 21.25
C GLU A 190 15.95 2.64 21.78
N ILE A 191 14.99 3.55 21.91
CA ILE A 191 15.20 4.88 22.48
C ILE A 191 15.74 4.68 23.89
N ASP A 192 17.02 5.04 24.04
CA ASP A 192 17.71 5.36 25.28
C ASP A 192 16.81 6.22 26.19
N GLY A 193 16.03 5.56 27.05
CA GLY A 193 14.99 6.22 27.83
C GLY A 193 14.16 5.33 28.76
N ALA A 194 14.48 4.05 28.94
CA ALA A 194 13.91 3.26 30.02
C ALA A 194 14.73 3.53 31.31
N PRO A 195 14.14 4.07 32.39
CA PRO A 195 14.80 4.12 33.67
C PRO A 195 15.15 2.69 34.10
N LYS A 196 16.43 2.45 34.40
CA LYS A 196 16.89 1.25 35.10
C LYS A 196 15.94 1.00 36.28
N PRO A 197 15.34 -0.20 36.43
CA PRO A 197 14.65 -0.53 37.66
C PRO A 197 15.67 -0.38 38.79
N ALA A 198 15.37 0.49 39.75
CA ALA A 198 16.09 0.50 41.01
C ALA A 198 15.98 -0.92 41.56
N THR A 199 17.12 -1.58 41.76
CA THR A 199 17.19 -2.82 42.50
C THR A 199 16.75 -2.49 43.92
N ASP A 200 15.50 -2.77 44.23
CA ASP A 200 15.02 -2.83 45.59
C ASP A 200 15.71 -4.02 46.26
N LYS A 201 16.72 -3.71 47.08
CA LYS A 201 17.51 -4.68 47.83
C LYS A 201 17.35 -4.53 49.33
N ASP A 202 16.34 -3.79 49.79
CA ASP A 202 16.15 -3.51 51.21
C ASP A 202 14.77 -3.98 51.75
N ALA A 203 14.01 -4.78 51.00
CA ALA A 203 12.70 -5.27 51.44
C ALA A 203 12.72 -6.59 52.26
N ASP A 204 13.89 -7.20 52.51
CA ASP A 204 14.01 -8.51 53.19
C ASP A 204 14.71 -8.46 54.56
N ALA A 205 14.78 -7.29 55.22
CA ALA A 205 15.44 -7.16 56.53
C ALA A 205 14.53 -7.06 57.76
N ASP A 206 13.21 -6.84 57.61
CA ASP A 206 12.33 -6.53 58.75
C ASP A 206 11.22 -7.59 59.02
N ALA A 207 11.35 -8.80 58.49
CA ALA A 207 10.32 -9.85 58.65
C ALA A 207 10.68 -10.96 59.67
N ASP A 208 11.68 -10.77 60.52
CA ASP A 208 12.18 -11.84 61.42
C ASP A 208 12.40 -11.42 62.88
N THR A 209 11.61 -10.48 63.43
CA THR A 209 11.77 -10.05 64.84
C THR A 209 10.52 -10.05 65.73
N ASP A 210 9.36 -10.51 65.27
CA ASP A 210 8.12 -10.51 66.09
C ASP A 210 7.61 -11.92 66.49
N ALA A 211 8.45 -12.96 66.45
CA ALA A 211 8.02 -14.33 66.76
C ALA A 211 8.25 -14.81 68.21
N ASP A 212 8.91 -14.04 69.09
CA ASP A 212 9.37 -14.57 70.40
C ASP A 212 8.88 -13.83 71.67
N ALA A 213 7.84 -12.98 71.60
CA ALA A 213 7.46 -12.15 72.75
C ALA A 213 6.16 -12.53 73.52
N ASP A 214 5.32 -13.46 73.06
CA ASP A 214 3.97 -13.63 73.65
C ASP A 214 3.70 -14.99 74.35
N THR A 215 4.74 -15.75 74.74
CA THR A 215 4.53 -17.03 75.47
C THR A 215 4.74 -16.97 76.99
N ASN A 216 4.78 -15.80 77.63
CA ASN A 216 5.03 -15.77 79.08
C ASN A 216 4.38 -14.61 79.83
N ALA A 217 3.04 -14.54 79.84
CA ALA A 217 2.30 -13.72 80.80
C ALA A 217 0.80 -14.10 80.87
N ASN A 218 0.45 -15.34 81.26
CA ASN A 218 -0.88 -15.57 81.84
C ASN A 218 -0.97 -16.86 82.68
N ALA A 219 0.02 -17.07 83.54
CA ALA A 219 -0.05 -18.03 84.63
C ALA A 219 0.39 -17.28 85.90
N ASP A 220 -0.55 -16.53 86.49
CA ASP A 220 -0.66 -16.18 87.92
C ASP A 220 -1.61 -14.98 88.09
N ALA A 221 -2.47 -15.03 89.13
CA ALA A 221 -3.54 -14.08 89.55
C ALA A 221 -4.87 -14.26 88.79
N ASP A 222 -5.99 -14.73 89.35
CA ASP A 222 -6.59 -14.66 90.70
C ASP A 222 -7.47 -15.94 90.89
N ALA A 223 -7.57 -16.68 92.00
CA ALA A 223 -7.51 -16.40 93.44
C ALA A 223 -8.57 -15.42 93.95
#